data_AF-A0A3M3JBG5-F1
#
_entry.id   AF-A0A3M3JBG5-F1
#
_cell.length_a   1.000
_cell.length_b   1.000
_cell.length_c   1.000
_cell.angle_alpha   90.00
_cell.angle_beta   90.00
_cell.angle_gamma   90.00
#
_symmetry.space_group_name_H-M   'P 1'
#
loop_
_entity.id
_entity.type
_entity.pdbx_description
1 polymer ?
#
loop_
_entity_poly.entity_id
_entity_poly.type
_entity_poly.pdbx_seq_one_letter_code
_entity_poly.pdbx_strand_id
1 'polypeptide(L)'
;MRRMRRAAQSRRNALFAGWPEAIPGCAAMPKGVAGLHVVVKVDSVARETELIAKARSVGVEMNALSEYWLPDSSEPVDNRAGLVLGFAAVPEAAIADALNRLREAWSE
;
A
#
# COMPACT_ATOMS: atom_id res chain seq x y z
N MET A 1 -1.11 2.45 26.92
CA MET A 1 -1.91 1.82 25.84
C MET A 1 -2.75 2.79 25.00
N ARG A 2 -3.60 3.66 25.58
CA ARG A 2 -4.48 4.59 24.81
C ARG A 2 -3.74 5.53 23.85
N ARG A 3 -2.60 6.11 24.27
CA ARG A 3 -1.79 7.02 23.43
C ARG A 3 -1.22 6.32 22.18
N MET A 4 -0.63 5.14 22.34
CA MET A 4 -0.07 4.37 21.23
C MET A 4 -1.15 3.94 20.22
N ARG A 5 -2.32 3.52 20.71
CA ARG A 5 -3.47 3.20 19.85
C ARG A 5 -3.94 4.41 19.03
N ARG A 6 -3.95 5.61 19.63
CA ARG A 6 -4.31 6.85 18.95
C ARG A 6 -3.30 7.23 17.85
N ALA A 7 -2.00 7.06 18.13
CA ALA A 7 -0.96 7.33 17.13
C ALA A 7 -1.06 6.39 15.92
N ALA A 8 -1.27 5.09 16.14
CA ALA A 8 -1.48 4.12 15.06
C ALA A 8 -2.74 4.43 14.24
N GLN A 9 -3.84 4.80 14.92
CA GLN A 9 -5.07 5.20 14.25
C GLN A 9 -4.91 6.47 13.41
N SER A 10 -4.17 7.46 13.92
CA SER A 10 -3.95 8.73 13.22
C SER A 10 -3.14 8.54 11.93
N ARG A 11 -2.06 7.74 11.98
CA ARG A 11 -1.26 7.34 10.81
C ARG A 11 -2.10 6.60 9.77
N ARG A 12 -2.92 5.65 10.21
CA ARG A 12 -3.85 4.94 9.33
C ARG A 12 -4.82 5.92 8.66
N ASN A 13 -5.40 6.85 9.42
CA ASN A 13 -6.33 7.82 8.88
C ASN A 13 -5.66 8.74 7.85
N ALA A 14 -4.43 9.19 8.12
CA ALA A 14 -3.65 9.97 7.16
C ALA A 14 -3.40 9.20 5.86
N LEU A 15 -3.05 7.91 5.96
CA LEU A 15 -2.87 7.04 4.79
C LEU A 15 -4.17 6.91 3.99
N PHE A 16 -5.29 6.65 4.67
CA PHE A 16 -6.58 6.44 4.02
C PHE A 16 -7.11 7.71 3.37
N ALA A 17 -6.96 8.86 4.02
CA ALA A 17 -7.41 10.14 3.50
C ALA A 17 -6.56 10.65 2.33
N GLY A 18 -5.27 10.30 2.31
CA GLY A 18 -4.33 10.71 1.28
C GLY A 18 -4.12 9.68 0.16
N TRP A 19 -4.76 8.51 0.20
CA TRP A 19 -4.52 7.48 -0.80
C TRP A 19 -4.91 7.98 -2.21
N PRO A 20 -4.08 7.76 -3.24
CA PRO A 20 -4.45 8.14 -4.60
C PRO A 20 -5.72 7.41 -5.04
N GLU A 21 -6.67 8.16 -5.61
CA GLU A 21 -7.86 7.57 -6.19
C GLU A 21 -7.55 7.03 -7.60
N ALA A 22 -8.29 6.00 -8.01
CA ALA A 22 -8.30 5.49 -9.38
C ALA A 22 -6.93 5.12 -9.98
N ILE A 23 -6.02 4.56 -9.18
CA ILE A 23 -4.75 4.00 -9.68
C ILE A 23 -5.09 2.84 -10.65
N PRO A 24 -4.71 2.90 -11.94
CA PRO A 24 -5.03 1.85 -12.89
C PRO A 24 -4.49 0.50 -12.42
N GLY A 25 -5.36 -0.51 -12.41
CA GLY A 25 -5.04 -1.86 -11.98
C GLY A 25 -4.98 -2.08 -10.46
N CYS A 26 -5.39 -1.10 -9.65
CA CYS A 26 -5.53 -1.25 -8.20
C CYS A 26 -7.01 -1.25 -7.78
N ALA A 27 -7.35 -2.11 -6.83
CA ALA A 27 -8.62 -2.04 -6.13
C ALA A 27 -8.70 -0.77 -5.27
N ALA A 28 -9.93 -0.39 -4.91
CA ALA A 28 -10.16 0.69 -3.95
C ALA A 28 -9.52 0.36 -2.58
N MET A 29 -9.11 1.40 -1.85
CA MET A 29 -8.59 1.27 -0.49
C MET A 29 -9.59 0.47 0.38
N PRO A 30 -9.17 -0.65 1.01
CA PRO A 30 -10.08 -1.49 1.79
C PRO A 30 -10.68 -0.74 2.98
N LYS A 31 -11.94 -1.04 3.29
CA LYS A 31 -12.62 -0.49 4.48
C LYS A 31 -12.33 -1.37 5.71
N GLY A 32 -12.31 -0.77 6.90
CA GLY A 32 -12.32 -1.54 8.16
C GLY A 32 -11.01 -2.20 8.59
N VAL A 33 -9.87 -1.85 7.98
CA VAL A 33 -8.56 -2.47 8.28
C VAL A 33 -8.11 -2.21 9.73
N ALA A 34 -7.86 -3.26 10.50
CA ALA A 34 -7.22 -3.14 11.81
C ALA A 34 -5.74 -3.50 11.70
N GLY A 35 -4.90 -2.90 12.53
CA GLY A 35 -3.46 -3.22 12.60
C GLY A 35 -2.56 -2.10 12.12
N LEU A 36 -1.42 -2.49 11.55
CA LEU A 36 -0.28 -1.62 11.25
C LEU A 36 0.14 -1.62 9.77
N HIS A 37 -0.58 -2.39 8.95
CA HIS A 37 -0.44 -2.43 7.51
C HIS A 37 -1.82 -2.53 6.86
N VAL A 38 -1.91 -2.17 5.57
CA VAL A 38 -3.07 -2.39 4.72
C VAL A 38 -2.62 -3.02 3.41
N VAL A 39 -3.48 -3.84 2.83
CA VAL A 39 -3.23 -4.50 1.56
C VAL A 39 -4.19 -3.97 0.51
N VAL A 40 -3.68 -3.43 -0.59
CA VAL A 40 -4.48 -3.00 -1.75
C VAL A 40 -4.30 -4.04 -2.85
N LYS A 41 -5.36 -4.70 -3.29
CA LYS A 41 -5.29 -5.68 -4.39
C LYS A 41 -4.87 -5.01 -5.70
N VAL A 42 -4.10 -5.73 -6.50
CA VAL A 42 -3.64 -5.31 -7.84
C VAL A 42 -4.03 -6.39 -8.84
N ASP A 43 -4.31 -5.99 -10.08
CA ASP A 43 -4.85 -6.89 -11.12
C ASP A 43 -3.87 -7.99 -11.56
N SER A 44 -2.57 -7.76 -11.44
CA SER A 44 -1.53 -8.73 -11.82
C SER A 44 -0.21 -8.50 -11.10
N VAL A 45 0.64 -9.53 -11.05
CA VAL A 45 1.99 -9.43 -10.47
C VAL A 45 2.88 -8.49 -11.30
N ALA A 46 2.66 -8.43 -12.62
CA ALA A 46 3.37 -7.48 -13.48
C ALA A 46 3.07 -6.03 -13.10
N ARG A 47 1.79 -5.70 -12.88
CA ARG A 47 1.38 -4.35 -12.45
C ARG A 47 1.85 -4.04 -11.04
N GLU A 48 1.80 -5.00 -10.12
CA GLU A 48 2.34 -4.87 -8.77
C GLU A 48 3.84 -4.49 -8.82
N THR A 49 4.62 -5.23 -9.62
CA THR A 49 6.05 -4.98 -9.80
C THR A 49 6.32 -3.59 -10.36
N GLU A 50 5.56 -3.16 -11.37
CA GLU A 50 5.68 -1.82 -11.97
C GLU A 50 5.41 -0.71 -10.94
N LEU A 51 4.31 -0.83 -10.19
CA LEU A 51 3.91 0.17 -9.19
C LEU A 51 4.95 0.27 -8.06
N ILE A 52 5.50 -0.86 -7.60
CA ILE A 52 6.56 -0.90 -6.60
C ILE A 52 7.85 -0.27 -7.13
N ALA A 53 8.22 -0.54 -8.39
CA ALA A 53 9.39 0.07 -9.01
C ALA A 53 9.23 1.60 -9.13
N LYS A 54 8.07 2.08 -9.60
CA LYS A 54 7.72 3.51 -9.66
C LYS A 54 7.69 4.15 -8.28
N ALA A 55 7.18 3.46 -7.26
CA ALA A 55 7.23 3.97 -5.89
C ALA A 55 8.66 4.12 -5.37
N ARG A 56 9.51 3.12 -5.63
CA ARG A 56 10.91 3.13 -5.21
C ARG A 56 11.70 4.26 -5.87
N SER A 57 11.43 4.58 -7.14
CA SER A 57 12.13 5.66 -7.84
C SER A 57 11.88 7.04 -7.22
N VAL A 58 10.77 7.23 -6.51
CA VAL A 58 10.44 8.44 -5.74
C VAL A 58 10.69 8.32 -4.23
N GLY A 59 11.42 7.28 -3.82
CA GLY A 59 11.83 7.06 -2.44
C GLY A 59 10.72 6.57 -1.51
N VAL A 60 9.68 5.92 -2.06
CA VAL A 60 8.59 5.31 -1.29
C VAL A 60 8.71 3.79 -1.35
N GLU A 61 8.86 3.16 -0.20
CA GLU A 61 8.98 1.71 -0.08
C GLU A 61 7.65 1.06 0.30
N MET A 62 7.34 -0.07 -0.35
CA MET A 62 6.22 -0.96 -0.04
C MET A 62 6.56 -2.38 -0.49
N ASN A 63 5.87 -3.37 0.07
CA ASN A 63 6.12 -4.77 -0.25
C ASN A 63 5.07 -5.32 -1.22
N ALA A 64 5.48 -6.28 -2.04
CA ALA A 64 4.58 -7.06 -2.89
C ALA A 64 3.81 -8.08 -2.04
N LEU A 65 2.50 -8.20 -2.25
CA LEU A 65 1.68 -9.24 -1.62
C LEU A 65 2.06 -10.61 -2.17
N SER A 66 2.43 -10.68 -3.45
CA SER A 66 2.79 -11.93 -4.14
C SER A 66 3.94 -12.68 -3.45
N GLU A 67 4.87 -11.97 -2.80
CA GLU A 67 6.01 -12.54 -2.06
C GLU A 67 5.61 -13.30 -0.78
N TYR A 68 4.40 -13.07 -0.25
CA TYR A 68 3.92 -13.74 0.95
C TYR A 68 3.21 -15.08 0.68
N TRP A 69 3.03 -15.45 -0.59
CA TRP A 69 2.39 -16.71 -0.96
C TRP A 69 3.38 -17.87 -0.97
N LEU A 70 2.92 -19.02 -0.47
CA LEU A 70 3.71 -20.25 -0.57
C LEU A 70 3.81 -20.72 -2.03
N PRO A 71 4.94 -21.34 -2.42
CA PRO A 71 5.14 -21.86 -3.78
C PRO A 71 4.01 -22.79 -4.24
N ASP A 72 3.52 -23.64 -3.34
CA ASP A 72 2.50 -24.67 -3.62
C ASP A 72 1.06 -24.14 -3.51
N SER A 73 0.86 -22.83 -3.40
CA SER A 73 -0.50 -22.26 -3.33
C SER A 73 -1.29 -22.55 -4.61
N SER A 74 -2.56 -22.92 -4.45
CA SER A 74 -3.50 -23.11 -5.57
C SER A 74 -4.08 -21.80 -6.11
N GLU A 75 -3.82 -20.67 -5.45
CA GLU A 75 -4.30 -19.35 -5.90
C GLU A 75 -3.67 -18.98 -7.25
N PRO A 76 -4.42 -18.54 -8.27
CA PRO A 76 -3.85 -18.04 -9.51
C PRO A 76 -2.83 -16.93 -9.27
N VAL A 77 -1.72 -16.92 -10.03
CA VAL A 77 -0.59 -16.01 -9.80
C VAL A 77 -1.02 -14.55 -9.75
N ASP A 78 -1.85 -14.10 -10.69
CA ASP A 78 -2.28 -12.71 -10.72
C ASP A 78 -3.19 -12.33 -9.54
N ASN A 79 -3.98 -13.27 -9.02
CA ASN A 79 -4.79 -13.02 -7.82
C ASN A 79 -3.94 -12.84 -6.56
N ARG A 80 -2.66 -13.22 -6.60
CA ARG A 80 -1.72 -13.06 -5.48
C ARG A 80 -1.22 -11.61 -5.34
N ALA A 81 -1.40 -10.79 -6.37
CA ALA A 81 -0.87 -9.44 -6.44
C ALA A 81 -1.58 -8.47 -5.48
N GLY A 82 -0.80 -7.56 -4.92
CA GLY A 82 -1.26 -6.50 -4.03
C GLY A 82 -0.13 -5.66 -3.43
N LEU A 83 -0.42 -4.42 -3.09
CA LEU A 83 0.51 -3.54 -2.38
C LEU A 83 0.32 -3.68 -0.88
N VAL A 84 1.37 -4.04 -0.16
CA VAL A 84 1.38 -4.08 1.30
C VAL A 84 1.99 -2.79 1.84
N LEU A 85 1.14 -1.94 2.42
CA LEU A 85 1.49 -0.61 2.89
C LEU A 85 1.64 -0.61 4.41
N GLY A 86 2.88 -0.53 4.89
CA GLY A 86 3.19 -0.40 6.31
C GLY A 86 3.14 1.05 6.80
N PHE A 87 2.39 1.33 7.86
CA PHE A 87 2.28 2.68 8.44
C PHE A 87 2.61 2.73 9.95
N ALA A 88 3.10 1.62 10.52
CA ALA A 88 3.32 1.46 11.95
C ALA A 88 4.18 2.57 12.57
N ALA A 89 5.31 2.88 11.92
CA ALA A 89 6.36 3.76 12.41
C ALA A 89 6.54 5.04 11.58
N VAL A 90 5.69 5.24 10.57
CA VAL A 90 5.81 6.38 9.65
C VAL A 90 5.08 7.60 10.24
N PRO A 91 5.74 8.77 10.40
CA PRO A 91 5.07 10.00 10.81
C PRO A 91 3.99 10.43 9.80
N GLU A 92 2.91 11.05 10.26
CA GLU A 92 1.78 11.47 9.39
C GLU A 92 2.22 12.42 8.25
N ALA A 93 3.11 13.36 8.54
CA ALA A 93 3.66 14.25 7.53
C ALA A 93 4.45 13.49 6.44
N ALA A 94 5.19 12.45 6.82
CA ALA A 94 5.91 11.61 5.87
C ALA A 94 4.96 10.71 5.07
N ILE A 95 3.84 10.26 5.66
CA ILE A 95 2.77 9.58 4.93
C ILE A 95 2.19 10.50 3.85
N ALA A 96 1.86 11.75 4.20
CA ALA A 96 1.30 12.71 3.25
C ALA A 96 2.27 13.03 2.11
N ASP A 97 3.54 13.29 2.43
CA ASP A 97 4.60 13.54 1.43
C ASP A 97 4.82 12.33 0.50
N ALA A 98 4.92 11.12 1.05
CA ALA A 98 5.02 9.91 0.26
C ALA A 98 3.82 9.74 -0.70
N LEU A 99 2.61 9.97 -0.23
CA LEU A 99 1.41 9.85 -1.07
C LEU A 99 1.36 10.90 -2.18
N ASN A 100 1.87 12.11 -1.96
CA ASN A 100 2.01 13.11 -3.02
C ASN A 100 2.95 12.63 -4.12
N ARG A 101 4.13 12.11 -3.75
CA ARG A 101 5.10 11.56 -4.71
C ARG A 101 4.55 10.36 -5.48
N LEU A 102 3.80 9.49 -4.80
CA LEU A 102 3.14 8.35 -5.45
C LEU A 102 2.10 8.79 -6.48
N ARG A 103 1.33 9.86 -6.22
CA ARG A 103 0.37 10.38 -7.21
C ARG A 103 1.05 10.79 -8.50
N GLU A 104 2.20 11.46 -8.40
CA GLU A 104 2.98 11.86 -9.56
C GLU A 104 3.52 10.63 -10.29
N ALA A 105 4.22 9.73 -9.58
CA ALA A 105 4.85 8.55 -10.17
C ALA A 105 3.88 7.54 -10.80
N TRP A 106 2.63 7.48 -10.32
CA TRP A 106 1.61 6.54 -10.82
C TRP A 106 0.61 7.18 -11.78
N SER A 107 0.73 8.48 -12.07
CA SER A 107 -0.10 9.18 -13.06
C SER A 107 0.30 8.93 -14.52
N GLU A 108 1.46 8.28 -14.73
CA GLU A 108 2.00 7.85 -16.03
C GLU A 108 1.47 6.50 -16.51
#